data_AF-A0A924VUY2-F1
#
_entry.id   AF-A0A924VUY2-F1
#
_cell.length_a   1.000
_cell.length_b   1.000
_cell.length_c   1.000
_cell.angle_alpha   90.00
_cell.angle_beta   90.00
_cell.angle_gamma   90.00
#
_symmetry.space_group_name_H-M   'P 1'
#
loop_
_entity.id
_entity.type
_entity.pdbx_description
1 polymer ?
#
loop_
_entity_poly.entity_id
_entity_poly.type
_entity_poly.pdbx_seq_one_letter_code
_entity_poly.pdbx_strand_id
1 'polypeptide(L)'
;MQKTLHESFFSHMARYVGVGLISGSVVHAGTLGGHTSKYVTLIILGALLFAVGVMIQHKGEKIHKLLSYVLISIIISFGTGMVSGSTQHYLDSPKFGAILLSLGLLIAYTSFTWQEYRNNFTVKRIAVAIILAFGLWFLLNTFNPRLIEPEQVVPTNSITELSNTSIPTVSENLPHTH
;
A
#
# COMPACT_ATOMS: atom_id res chain seq x y z
N MET A 1 -32.71 -3.82 -21.27
CA MET A 1 -32.95 -5.13 -20.62
C MET A 1 -32.73 -4.91 -19.13
N GLN A 2 -33.72 -5.16 -18.27
CA GLN A 2 -33.52 -5.06 -16.82
C GLN A 2 -32.62 -6.20 -16.35
N LYS A 3 -31.63 -5.91 -15.50
CA LYS A 3 -30.74 -6.94 -14.94
C LYS A 3 -31.47 -7.72 -13.87
N THR A 4 -31.11 -9.00 -13.74
CA THR A 4 -31.58 -9.78 -12.60
C THR A 4 -30.89 -9.31 -11.31
N LEU A 5 -31.50 -9.63 -10.16
CA LEU A 5 -30.91 -9.39 -8.84
C LEU A 5 -29.51 -10.03 -8.75
N HIS A 6 -29.39 -11.28 -9.20
CA HIS A 6 -28.14 -12.03 -9.18
C HIS A 6 -27.05 -11.37 -10.03
N GLU A 7 -27.38 -10.89 -11.23
CA GLU A 7 -26.43 -10.19 -12.09
C GLU A 7 -25.93 -8.89 -11.46
N SER A 8 -26.84 -8.13 -10.83
CA SER A 8 -26.49 -6.87 -10.18
C SER A 8 -25.60 -7.09 -8.96
N PHE A 9 -25.93 -8.08 -8.12
CA PHE A 9 -25.11 -8.46 -6.97
C PHE A 9 -23.73 -8.96 -7.41
N PHE A 10 -23.68 -9.90 -8.35
CA PHE A 10 -22.42 -10.47 -8.82
C PHE A 10 -21.53 -9.42 -9.48
N SER A 11 -22.10 -8.53 -10.30
CA SER A 11 -21.37 -7.41 -10.88
C SER A 11 -20.82 -6.45 -9.82
N HIS A 12 -21.61 -6.14 -8.80
CA HIS A 12 -21.16 -5.30 -7.69
C HIS A 12 -20.00 -5.96 -6.95
N MET A 13 -20.14 -7.23 -6.59
CA MET A 13 -19.11 -7.96 -5.85
C MET A 13 -17.82 -8.15 -6.66
N ALA A 14 -17.91 -8.52 -7.93
CA ALA A 14 -16.76 -8.67 -8.81
C ALA A 14 -15.97 -7.36 -8.96
N ARG A 15 -16.67 -6.22 -9.10
CA ARG A 15 -16.03 -4.90 -9.13
C ARG A 15 -15.40 -4.54 -7.78
N TYR A 16 -16.14 -4.73 -6.69
CA TYR A 16 -15.66 -4.41 -5.34
C TYR A 16 -14.40 -5.20 -4.97
N VAL A 17 -14.44 -6.53 -5.14
CA VAL A 17 -13.30 -7.42 -4.88
C VAL A 17 -12.16 -7.13 -5.85
N GLY A 18 -12.45 -6.89 -7.13
CA GLY A 18 -11.43 -6.53 -8.12
C GLY A 18 -10.64 -5.26 -7.73
N VAL A 19 -11.35 -4.19 -7.34
CA VAL A 19 -10.74 -2.96 -6.82
C VAL A 19 -9.93 -3.26 -5.56
N GLY A 20 -10.48 -4.04 -4.62
CA GLY A 20 -9.79 -4.43 -3.38
C GLY A 20 -8.48 -5.18 -3.62
N LEU A 21 -8.46 -6.12 -4.58
CA LEU A 21 -7.27 -6.87 -4.96
C LEU A 21 -6.19 -5.97 -5.58
N ILE A 22 -6.57 -5.08 -6.51
CA ILE A 22 -5.64 -4.11 -7.11
C ILE A 22 -5.07 -3.21 -6.02
N SER A 23 -5.96 -2.57 -5.25
CA SER A 23 -5.64 -1.63 -4.19
C SER A 23 -4.72 -2.23 -3.13
N GLY A 24 -5.07 -3.40 -2.58
CA GLY A 24 -4.28 -4.05 -1.53
C GLY A 24 -2.89 -4.52 -2.00
N SER A 25 -2.80 -4.97 -3.25
CA SER A 25 -1.54 -5.45 -3.83
C SER A 25 -0.52 -4.33 -4.05
N VAL A 26 -0.98 -3.14 -4.44
CA VAL A 26 -0.11 -1.97 -4.66
C VAL A 26 0.61 -1.57 -3.38
N VAL A 27 -0.10 -1.59 -2.25
CA VAL A 27 0.46 -1.26 -0.94
C VAL A 27 1.59 -2.22 -0.59
N HIS A 28 1.30 -3.51 -0.65
CA HIS A 28 2.25 -4.54 -0.22
C HIS A 28 3.43 -4.68 -1.18
N ALA A 29 3.24 -4.42 -2.48
CA ALA A 29 4.34 -4.36 -3.44
C ALA A 29 5.32 -3.21 -3.16
N GLY A 30 4.86 -2.12 -2.53
CA GLY A 30 5.67 -0.94 -2.23
C GLY A 30 6.29 -0.93 -0.83
N THR A 31 5.65 -1.56 0.17
CA THR A 31 6.05 -1.48 1.58
C THR A 31 6.73 -2.73 2.12
N LEU A 32 6.42 -3.90 1.57
CA LEU A 32 6.88 -5.19 2.10
C LEU A 32 7.73 -5.85 1.02
N GLY A 33 9.03 -6.04 1.29
CA GLY A 33 10.01 -6.64 0.37
C GLY A 33 9.80 -8.12 0.01
N GLY A 34 8.55 -8.54 -0.17
CA GLY A 34 8.16 -9.87 -0.62
C GLY A 34 8.30 -10.07 -2.13
N HIS A 35 8.10 -11.31 -2.58
CA HIS A 35 8.15 -11.68 -4.00
C HIS A 35 7.12 -10.87 -4.81
N THR A 36 7.61 -9.84 -5.54
CA THR A 36 6.85 -8.94 -6.42
C THR A 36 5.87 -9.68 -7.34
N SER A 37 6.21 -10.91 -7.73
CA SER A 37 5.37 -11.78 -8.57
C SER A 37 3.98 -12.06 -7.99
N LYS A 38 3.85 -12.23 -6.67
CA LYS A 38 2.55 -12.50 -6.01
C LYS A 38 1.62 -11.29 -6.14
N TYR A 39 2.13 -10.09 -5.88
CA TYR A 39 1.34 -8.87 -5.95
C TYR A 39 0.97 -8.50 -7.40
N VAL A 40 1.87 -8.71 -8.35
CA VAL A 40 1.56 -8.56 -9.78
C VAL A 40 0.45 -9.51 -10.20
N THR A 41 0.50 -10.77 -9.74
CA THR A 41 -0.55 -11.77 -10.01
C THR A 41 -1.90 -11.32 -9.46
N LEU A 42 -1.94 -10.81 -8.23
CA LEU A 42 -3.17 -10.31 -7.62
C LEU A 42 -3.71 -9.06 -8.31
N ILE A 43 -2.87 -8.16 -8.81
CA ILE A 43 -3.28 -7.01 -9.63
C ILE A 43 -3.94 -7.49 -10.91
N ILE A 44 -3.33 -8.44 -11.62
CA ILE A 44 -3.88 -9.01 -12.86
C ILE A 44 -5.22 -9.68 -12.58
N LEU A 45 -5.31 -10.51 -11.54
CA LEU A 45 -6.54 -11.20 -11.18
C LEU A 45 -7.65 -10.21 -10.78
N GLY A 46 -7.30 -9.16 -10.02
CA GLY A 46 -8.21 -8.08 -9.65
C GLY A 46 -8.72 -7.30 -10.87
N ALA A 47 -7.84 -6.98 -11.83
CA ALA A 47 -8.20 -6.31 -13.06
C ALA A 47 -9.14 -7.14 -13.94
N LEU A 48 -8.88 -8.45 -14.08
CA LEU A 48 -9.74 -9.38 -14.81
C LEU A 48 -11.12 -9.49 -14.15
N LEU A 49 -11.16 -9.66 -12.82
CA LEU A 49 -12.42 -9.77 -12.08
C LEU A 49 -13.24 -8.47 -12.17
N PHE A 50 -12.58 -7.32 -12.07
CA PHE A 50 -13.21 -6.02 -12.26
C PHE A 50 -13.79 -5.88 -13.67
N ALA A 51 -13.03 -6.23 -14.71
CA ALA A 51 -13.46 -6.17 -16.10
C ALA A 51 -14.72 -7.04 -16.34
N VAL A 52 -14.74 -8.27 -15.80
CA VAL A 52 -15.92 -9.15 -15.85
C VAL A 52 -17.13 -8.47 -15.18
N GLY A 53 -16.93 -7.90 -14.00
CA GLY A 53 -17.99 -7.16 -13.29
C GLY A 53 -18.52 -5.97 -14.10
N VAL A 54 -17.66 -5.23 -14.80
CA VAL A 54 -18.05 -4.13 -15.70
C VAL A 54 -18.81 -4.63 -16.92
N MET A 55 -18.39 -5.74 -17.53
CA MET A 55 -19.09 -6.33 -18.69
C MET A 55 -20.50 -6.79 -18.32
N ILE A 56 -20.70 -7.35 -17.13
CA ILE A 56 -22.03 -7.71 -16.62
C ILE A 56 -22.86 -6.45 -16.33
N GLN A 57 -22.23 -5.37 -15.84
CA GLN A 57 -22.90 -4.11 -15.58
C GLN A 57 -23.31 -3.37 -16.86
N HIS A 58 -22.52 -3.41 -17.92
CA HIS A 58 -22.71 -2.60 -19.12
C HIS A 58 -22.95 -3.47 -20.36
N LYS A 59 -23.81 -4.49 -20.22
CA LYS A 59 -24.20 -5.36 -21.35
C LYS A 59 -24.75 -4.51 -22.50
N GLY A 60 -24.16 -4.64 -23.68
CA GLY A 60 -24.59 -3.95 -24.90
C GLY A 60 -23.89 -2.60 -25.16
N GLU A 61 -23.01 -2.15 -24.28
CA GLU A 61 -22.15 -1.00 -24.58
C GLU A 61 -20.99 -1.36 -25.51
N LYS A 62 -20.44 -0.34 -26.19
CA LYS A 62 -19.34 -0.52 -27.15
C LYS A 62 -18.04 -0.88 -26.41
N ILE A 63 -17.35 -1.92 -26.87
CA ILE A 63 -16.14 -2.46 -26.22
C ILE A 63 -15.06 -1.41 -25.93
N HIS A 64 -14.87 -0.42 -26.81
CA HIS A 64 -13.88 0.63 -26.59
C HIS A 64 -14.20 1.51 -25.37
N LYS A 65 -15.49 1.77 -25.11
CA LYS A 65 -15.92 2.54 -23.93
C LYS A 65 -15.69 1.74 -22.65
N LEU A 66 -16.03 0.45 -22.66
CA LEU A 66 -15.75 -0.44 -21.53
C LEU A 66 -14.26 -0.53 -21.25
N LEU A 67 -13.43 -0.68 -22.28
CA LEU A 67 -11.99 -0.80 -22.11
C LEU A 67 -11.41 0.47 -21.51
N SER A 68 -11.77 1.66 -22.01
CA SER A 68 -11.36 2.93 -21.40
C SER A 68 -11.82 3.05 -19.95
N TYR A 69 -13.07 2.68 -19.66
CA TYR A 69 -13.62 2.70 -18.30
C TYR A 69 -12.83 1.77 -17.36
N VAL A 70 -12.55 0.54 -17.78
CA VAL A 70 -11.78 -0.44 -17.00
C VAL A 70 -10.37 0.07 -16.75
N LEU A 71 -9.67 0.57 -17.77
CA LEU A 71 -8.31 1.08 -17.63
C LEU A 71 -8.24 2.24 -16.64
N ILE A 72 -9.14 3.22 -16.74
CA ILE A 72 -9.14 4.36 -15.81
C ILE A 72 -9.53 3.90 -14.39
N SER A 73 -10.48 2.96 -14.26
CA SER A 73 -10.85 2.40 -12.95
C SER A 73 -9.71 1.66 -12.27
N ILE A 74 -8.83 0.99 -13.03
CA ILE A 74 -7.61 0.37 -12.50
C ILE A 74 -6.66 1.46 -11.97
N ILE A 75 -6.47 2.56 -12.70
CA ILE A 75 -5.62 3.68 -12.24
C ILE A 75 -6.20 4.32 -10.97
N ILE A 76 -7.51 4.52 -10.91
CA ILE A 76 -8.19 4.97 -9.68
C ILE A 76 -7.91 4.00 -8.53
N SER A 77 -8.06 2.69 -8.77
CA SER A 77 -7.84 1.64 -7.77
C SER A 77 -6.39 1.64 -7.23
N PHE A 78 -5.42 1.90 -8.11
CA PHE A 78 -4.02 2.11 -7.73
C PHE A 78 -3.88 3.32 -6.80
N GLY A 79 -4.42 4.48 -7.18
CA GLY A 79 -4.38 5.70 -6.38
C GLY A 79 -5.05 5.52 -5.01
N THR A 80 -6.22 4.87 -4.96
CA THR A 80 -6.91 4.57 -3.71
C THR A 80 -6.13 3.57 -2.85
N GLY A 81 -5.44 2.60 -3.47
CA GLY A 81 -4.55 1.68 -2.76
C GLY A 81 -3.38 2.40 -2.11
N MET A 82 -2.72 3.27 -2.86
CA MET A 82 -1.65 4.12 -2.32
C MET A 82 -2.14 4.93 -1.11
N VAL A 83 -3.32 5.56 -1.19
CA VAL A 83 -3.92 6.33 -0.08
C VAL A 83 -4.20 5.44 1.13
N SER A 84 -4.93 4.34 0.93
CA SER A 84 -5.30 3.41 2.00
C SER A 84 -4.07 2.84 2.70
N GLY A 85 -3.13 2.29 1.93
CA GLY A 85 -1.94 1.65 2.48
C GLY A 85 -0.99 2.61 3.16
N SER A 86 -0.80 3.80 2.59
CA SER A 86 0.05 4.82 3.22
C SER A 86 -0.53 5.31 4.53
N THR A 87 -1.85 5.33 4.67
CA THR A 87 -2.52 5.67 5.92
C THR A 87 -2.31 4.57 6.96
N GLN A 88 -2.44 3.29 6.56
CA GLN A 88 -2.28 2.13 7.43
C GLN A 88 -0.85 1.94 7.92
N HIS A 89 0.13 2.13 7.03
CA HIS A 89 1.55 1.94 7.30
C HIS A 89 2.31 3.27 7.48
N TYR A 90 1.59 4.36 7.79
CA TYR A 90 2.21 5.68 7.91
C TYR A 90 3.29 5.69 8.99
N LEU A 91 3.03 5.04 10.13
CA LEU A 91 3.95 5.00 11.26
C LEU A 91 5.18 4.13 10.99
N ASP A 92 5.08 3.13 10.11
CA ASP A 92 6.20 2.25 9.74
C ASP A 92 7.27 3.04 8.96
N SER A 93 6.84 3.94 8.06
CA SER A 93 7.73 4.81 7.30
C SER A 93 7.06 6.13 6.95
N PRO A 94 7.07 7.14 7.85
CA PRO A 94 6.33 8.40 7.66
C PRO A 94 6.74 9.17 6.41
N LYS A 95 8.03 9.17 6.07
CA LYS A 95 8.53 9.83 4.85
C LYS A 95 7.98 9.19 3.59
N PHE A 96 7.94 7.86 3.52
CA PHE A 96 7.43 7.14 2.37
C PHE A 96 5.90 7.22 2.30
N GLY A 97 5.22 7.06 3.45
CA GLY A 97 3.78 7.22 3.59
C GLY A 97 3.30 8.61 3.15
N ALA A 98 4.01 9.68 3.52
CA ALA A 98 3.67 11.04 3.10
C ALA A 98 3.71 11.23 1.58
N ILE A 99 4.70 10.63 0.91
CA ILE A 99 4.84 10.66 -0.56
C ILE A 99 3.69 9.87 -1.20
N LEU A 100 3.48 8.61 -0.81
CA LEU A 100 2.48 7.75 -1.44
C LEU A 100 1.05 8.23 -1.16
N LEU A 101 0.77 8.75 0.04
CA LEU A 101 -0.54 9.29 0.38
C LEU A 101 -0.88 10.49 -0.52
N SER A 102 0.05 11.43 -0.65
CA SER A 102 -0.14 12.65 -1.43
C SER A 102 -0.24 12.35 -2.93
N LEU A 103 0.65 11.48 -3.44
CA LEU A 103 0.66 11.08 -4.85
C LEU A 103 -0.55 10.22 -5.21
N GLY A 104 -0.94 9.29 -4.32
CA GLY A 104 -2.11 8.44 -4.50
C GLY A 104 -3.39 9.25 -4.60
N LEU A 105 -3.54 10.28 -3.75
CA LEU A 105 -4.68 11.19 -3.78
C LEU A 105 -4.72 11.98 -5.10
N LEU A 106 -3.57 12.46 -5.58
CA LEU A 106 -3.47 13.16 -6.86
C LEU A 106 -3.87 12.26 -8.04
N ILE A 107 -3.33 11.04 -8.09
CA ILE A 107 -3.65 10.06 -9.15
C ILE A 107 -5.13 9.67 -9.12
N ALA A 108 -5.68 9.35 -7.95
CA ALA A 108 -7.08 8.99 -7.81
C ALA A 108 -8.01 10.15 -8.21
N TYR A 109 -7.75 11.36 -7.73
CA TYR A 109 -8.56 12.54 -8.04
C TYR A 109 -8.55 12.88 -9.53
N THR A 110 -7.37 12.93 -10.14
CA THR A 110 -7.22 13.27 -11.56
C THR A 110 -7.90 12.23 -12.45
N SER A 111 -7.70 10.94 -12.16
CA SER A 111 -8.30 9.83 -12.90
C SER A 111 -9.83 9.79 -12.74
N PHE A 112 -10.32 9.99 -11.51
CA PHE A 112 -11.76 10.07 -11.23
C PHE A 112 -12.42 11.24 -11.95
N THR A 113 -11.80 12.43 -11.88
CA THR A 113 -12.32 13.62 -12.58
C THR A 113 -12.33 13.39 -14.09
N TRP A 114 -11.31 12.75 -14.65
CA TRP A 114 -11.27 12.42 -16.07
C TRP A 114 -12.38 11.43 -16.47
N GLN A 115 -12.65 10.42 -15.64
CA GLN A 115 -13.65 9.37 -15.91
C GLN A 115 -15.09 9.86 -15.76
N GLU A 116 -15.43 10.50 -14.65
CA GLU A 116 -16.81 10.84 -14.28
C GLU A 116 -17.18 12.30 -14.60
N TYR A 117 -16.21 13.21 -14.63
CA TYR A 117 -16.43 14.64 -14.76
C TYR A 117 -15.54 15.28 -15.82
N ARG A 118 -15.42 14.65 -16.99
CA ARG A 118 -14.48 15.06 -18.05
C ARG A 118 -14.60 16.53 -18.45
N ASN A 119 -15.81 17.07 -18.50
CA ASN A 119 -16.05 18.50 -18.80
C ASN A 119 -15.51 19.44 -17.71
N ASN A 120 -15.35 18.94 -16.49
CA ASN A 120 -14.77 19.66 -15.35
C ASN A 120 -13.25 19.45 -15.25
N PHE A 121 -12.62 18.71 -16.17
CA PHE A 121 -11.17 18.52 -16.19
C PHE A 121 -10.48 19.79 -16.73
N THR A 122 -10.37 20.80 -15.87
CA THR A 122 -9.73 22.08 -16.19
C THR A 122 -8.34 22.16 -15.58
N VAL A 123 -7.38 22.77 -16.29
CA VAL A 123 -6.00 23.01 -15.82
C VAL A 123 -5.99 23.66 -14.43
N LYS A 124 -6.90 24.61 -14.16
CA LYS A 124 -7.03 25.25 -12.84
C LYS A 124 -7.31 24.24 -11.72
N ARG A 125 -8.21 23.28 -11.92
CA ARG A 125 -8.56 22.26 -10.91
C ARG A 125 -7.41 21.27 -10.71
N ILE A 126 -6.71 20.91 -11.78
CA ILE A 126 -5.52 20.07 -11.68
C ILE A 126 -4.40 20.78 -10.94
N ALA A 127 -4.17 22.07 -11.22
CA ALA A 127 -3.20 22.88 -10.49
C ALA A 127 -3.54 22.96 -8.99
N VAL A 128 -4.82 23.19 -8.66
CA VAL A 128 -5.28 23.16 -7.26
C VAL A 128 -5.03 21.79 -6.62
N ALA A 129 -5.35 20.69 -7.30
CA ALA A 129 -5.09 19.35 -6.79
C ALA A 129 -3.60 19.08 -6.55
N ILE A 130 -2.72 19.56 -7.44
CA ILE A 130 -1.27 19.46 -7.28
C ILE A 130 -0.80 20.28 -6.07
N ILE A 131 -1.29 21.51 -5.91
CA ILE A 131 -0.96 22.38 -4.77
C ILE A 131 -1.40 21.72 -3.47
N LEU A 132 -2.62 21.15 -3.42
CA LEU A 132 -3.13 20.45 -2.24
C LEU A 132 -2.32 19.19 -1.93
N ALA A 133 -1.96 18.40 -2.94
CA ALA A 133 -1.11 17.23 -2.75
C ALA A 133 0.28 17.60 -2.24
N PHE A 134 0.88 18.66 -2.78
CA PHE A 134 2.17 19.17 -2.31
C PHE A 134 2.08 19.74 -0.89
N GLY A 135 1.02 20.50 -0.58
CA GLY A 135 0.75 21.02 0.75
C GLY A 135 0.56 19.89 1.78
N LEU A 136 -0.16 18.83 1.41
CA LEU A 136 -0.32 17.63 2.23
C LEU A 136 1.03 16.95 2.49
N TRP A 137 1.82 16.72 1.44
CA TRP A 137 3.16 16.14 1.56
C TRP A 137 4.06 16.98 2.49
N PHE A 138 4.05 18.31 2.33
CA PHE A 138 4.81 19.23 3.16
C PHE A 138 4.36 19.20 4.62
N LEU A 139 3.05 19.23 4.85
CA LEU A 139 2.45 19.15 6.19
C LEU A 139 2.86 17.85 6.89
N LEU A 140 2.70 16.70 6.21
CA LEU A 140 3.03 15.38 6.75
C LEU A 140 4.52 15.24 7.08
N ASN A 141 5.42 15.84 6.28
CA ASN A 141 6.85 15.85 6.61
C ASN A 141 7.21 16.79 7.77
N THR A 142 6.42 17.83 8.00
CA THR A 142 6.60 18.76 9.13
C THR A 142 6.13 18.12 10.45
N PHE A 143 5.05 17.34 10.39
CA PHE A 143 4.56 16.53 11.51
C PHE A 143 5.34 15.21 11.57
N ASN A 144 6.55 15.24 12.13
CA ASN A 144 7.39 14.06 12.31
C ASN A 144 6.95 13.32 13.61
N PRO A 145 6.30 12.14 13.53
CA PRO A 145 5.76 11.44 14.72
C PRO A 145 6.84 10.85 15.64
N ARG A 146 8.13 10.95 15.29
CA ARG A 146 9.28 10.51 16.12
C ARG A 146 9.43 11.23 17.46
N LEU A 147 8.58 12.21 17.78
CA LEU A 147 8.53 12.84 19.11
C LEU A 147 7.71 12.04 20.14
N ILE A 148 7.21 10.86 19.75
CA ILE A 148 6.40 9.97 20.62
C ILE A 148 6.99 8.55 20.62
N GLU A 149 8.31 8.42 20.76
CA GLU A 149 8.87 7.22 21.37
C GLU A 149 9.44 7.62 22.73
N PRO A 150 8.99 7.00 23.85
CA PRO A 150 9.76 7.10 25.07
C PRO A 150 11.14 6.52 24.77
N GLU A 151 12.18 7.27 25.15
CA GLU A 151 13.57 6.85 25.14
C GLU A 151 13.67 5.35 25.48
N GLN A 152 14.15 4.55 24.53
CA GLN A 152 14.44 3.14 24.76
C GLN A 152 15.46 3.08 25.90
N VAL A 153 14.98 2.82 27.12
CA VAL A 153 15.83 2.54 28.28
C VAL A 153 16.58 1.26 27.93
N VAL A 154 17.83 1.41 27.48
CA VAL A 154 18.78 0.31 27.36
C VAL A 154 18.88 -0.31 28.75
N PRO A 155 18.46 -1.58 28.97
CA PRO A 155 18.59 -2.19 30.28
C PRO A 155 20.09 -2.29 30.59
N THR A 156 20.52 -1.59 31.64
CA THR A 156 21.90 -1.49 32.15
C THR A 156 22.41 -2.81 32.76
N ASN A 157 21.97 -3.96 32.26
CA ASN A 157 22.24 -5.26 32.90
C ASN A 157 23.30 -6.09 32.16
N SER A 158 24.00 -5.52 31.18
CA SER A 158 25.03 -6.25 30.40
C SER A 158 26.45 -6.14 30.96
N ILE A 159 26.67 -5.52 32.13
CA ILE A 159 28.03 -5.31 32.69
C ILE A 159 28.39 -6.32 33.79
N THR A 160 27.43 -7.09 34.33
CA THR A 160 27.70 -7.95 35.51
C THR A 160 28.14 -9.39 35.18
N GLU A 161 28.09 -9.86 33.93
CA GLU A 161 28.46 -11.26 33.61
C GLU A 161 29.95 -11.48 33.28
N LEU A 162 30.80 -10.45 33.27
CA LEU A 162 32.24 -10.58 32.98
C LEU A 162 33.14 -10.67 34.22
N SER A 163 32.58 -10.81 35.43
CA SER A 163 33.35 -10.82 36.70
C SER A 163 33.56 -12.19 37.35
N ASN A 164 33.13 -13.30 36.72
CA ASN A 164 33.38 -14.65 37.25
C ASN A 164 34.38 -15.43 36.38
N THR A 165 35.58 -14.88 36.21
CA THR A 165 36.77 -15.62 35.82
C THR A 165 37.67 -15.80 37.03
N SER A 166 37.50 -16.91 37.75
CA SER A 166 38.49 -17.41 38.71
C SER A 166 39.19 -18.65 38.13
N ILE A 167 40.47 -18.49 37.81
CA ILE A 167 41.49 -19.52 37.51
C ILE A 167 42.52 -19.44 38.66
N PRO A 168 43.34 -20.46 39.02
CA PRO A 168 43.24 -21.94 38.94
C PRO A 168 43.56 -22.63 40.30
N THR A 169 43.52 -23.97 40.36
CA THR A 169 44.46 -24.71 41.24
C THR A 169 45.07 -25.92 40.52
N VAL A 170 46.39 -25.88 40.46
CA VAL A 170 47.31 -26.94 40.03
C VAL A 170 47.29 -28.07 41.06
N SER A 171 47.23 -29.32 40.59
CA SER A 171 47.64 -30.50 41.35
C SER A 171 48.41 -31.43 40.42
N GLU A 172 49.72 -31.37 40.60
CA GLU A 172 50.77 -32.24 40.09
C GLU A 172 50.60 -33.69 40.58
N ASN A 173 50.75 -34.68 39.69
CA ASN A 173 51.38 -35.97 40.00
C ASN A 173 51.70 -36.76 38.71
N LEU A 174 53.01 -36.92 38.48
CA LEU A 174 53.70 -37.77 37.49
C LEU A 174 53.78 -39.25 38.00
N PRO A 175 54.52 -40.19 37.35
CA PRO A 175 54.09 -41.05 36.23
C PRO A 175 54.21 -42.55 36.58
N HIS A 176 53.63 -43.47 35.81
CA HIS A 176 54.19 -44.83 35.70
C HIS A 176 54.04 -45.42 34.30
N THR A 177 55.21 -45.79 33.77
CA THR A 177 55.51 -46.64 32.63
C THR A 177 54.94 -48.05 32.79
N HIS A 178 54.34 -48.60 31.73
CA HIS A 178 54.77 -49.81 31.02
C HIS A 178 53.91 -50.06 29.78
#